data_AF-A0A2X2VW22-F1
#
_entry.id   AF-A0A2X2VW22-F1
#
_cell.length_a   1.000
_cell.length_b   1.000
_cell.length_c   1.000
_cell.angle_alpha   90.00
_cell.angle_beta   90.00
_cell.angle_gamma   90.00
#
_symmetry.space_group_name_H-M   'P 1'
#
loop_
_entity.id
_entity.type
_entity.pdbx_description
1 polymer ?
#
loop_
_entity_poly.entity_id
_entity_poly.type
_entity_poly.pdbx_seq_one_letter_code
_entity_poly.pdbx_strand_id
1 'polypeptide(L)'
;MKKEKFISKIQSGQTCHYIYDENEQNENTGIVKVWLYNDEIILTWEECPKGLQYDESSYSKDEVHNFSSFEELDNFFNDNSIFYINFKS
;
A
#
# COMPACT_ATOMS: atom_id res chain seq x y z
N MET A 1 2.17 6.55 -9.87
CA MET A 1 1.36 7.53 -10.66
C MET A 1 1.22 8.90 -9.97
N LYS A 2 0.59 9.92 -10.58
CA LYS A 2 0.25 11.20 -9.88
C LYS A 2 -0.91 11.01 -8.90
N LYS A 3 -0.98 11.83 -7.84
CA LYS A 3 -2.02 11.77 -6.79
C LYS A 3 -3.44 11.81 -7.35
N GLU A 4 -3.75 12.75 -8.25
CA GLU A 4 -5.10 12.91 -8.81
C GLU A 4 -5.53 11.67 -9.61
N LYS A 5 -4.57 11.05 -10.30
CA LYS A 5 -4.80 9.81 -11.05
C LYS A 5 -4.99 8.60 -10.13
N PHE A 6 -4.30 8.57 -8.99
CA PHE A 6 -4.49 7.55 -7.97
C PHE A 6 -5.90 7.65 -7.38
N ILE A 7 -6.28 8.84 -6.92
CA ILE A 7 -7.60 9.10 -6.33
C ILE A 7 -8.72 8.71 -7.30
N SER A 8 -8.63 9.15 -8.57
CA SER A 8 -9.67 8.82 -9.55
C SER A 8 -9.78 7.31 -9.82
N LYS A 9 -8.67 6.57 -9.77
CA LYS A 9 -8.68 5.10 -9.89
C LYS A 9 -9.38 4.44 -8.71
N ILE A 10 -9.02 4.81 -7.48
CA ILE A 10 -9.67 4.29 -6.27
C ILE A 10 -11.18 4.59 -6.29
N GLN A 11 -11.57 5.82 -6.61
CA GLN A 11 -12.99 6.22 -6.71
C GLN A 11 -13.75 5.48 -7.82
N SER A 12 -13.06 5.03 -8.87
CA SER A 12 -13.64 4.20 -9.93
C SER A 12 -13.73 2.71 -9.59
N GLY A 13 -13.39 2.33 -8.35
CA GLY A 13 -13.40 0.94 -7.88
C GLY A 13 -12.17 0.12 -8.27
N GLN A 14 -11.11 0.75 -8.79
CA GLN A 14 -9.85 0.06 -9.09
C GLN A 14 -8.98 -0.06 -7.84
N THR A 15 -8.30 -1.20 -7.71
CA THR A 15 -7.22 -1.38 -6.75
C THR A 15 -5.94 -0.75 -7.29
N CYS A 16 -5.25 0.01 -6.46
CA CYS A 16 -3.88 0.42 -6.74
C CYS A 16 -2.92 -0.36 -5.84
N HIS A 17 -1.76 -0.73 -6.35
CA HIS A 17 -0.74 -1.45 -5.60
C HIS A 17 0.65 -0.84 -5.80
N TYR A 18 1.46 -0.92 -4.75
CA TYR A 18 2.88 -0.62 -4.77
C TYR A 18 3.62 -1.87 -4.29
N ILE A 19 4.47 -2.43 -5.15
CA ILE A 19 5.37 -3.53 -4.79
C ILE A 19 6.78 -2.94 -4.71
N TYR A 20 7.48 -3.26 -3.62
CA TYR A 20 8.89 -2.94 -3.46
C TYR A 20 9.70 -4.19 -3.14
N ASP A 21 10.92 -4.19 -3.66
CA ASP A 21 11.91 -5.24 -3.41
C ASP A 21 12.89 -4.81 -2.32
N GLU A 22 13.65 -5.78 -1.83
CA GLU A 22 14.81 -5.57 -0.96
C GLU A 22 15.76 -4.54 -1.59
N ASN A 23 16.35 -3.69 -0.75
CA ASN A 23 17.35 -2.72 -1.14
C ASN A 23 18.33 -2.49 0.01
N GLU A 24 19.31 -1.60 -0.17
CA GLU A 24 20.34 -1.30 0.84
C GLU A 24 19.77 -0.80 2.19
N GLN A 25 18.50 -0.36 2.22
CA GLN A 25 17.81 0.18 3.40
C GLN A 25 16.67 -0.72 3.91
N ASN A 26 16.25 -1.74 3.15
CA ASN A 26 15.18 -2.66 3.55
C ASN A 26 15.52 -4.08 3.08
N GLU A 27 15.67 -5.01 4.02
CA GLU A 27 15.95 -6.42 3.72
C GLU A 27 14.71 -7.20 3.25
N ASN A 28 13.53 -6.58 3.32
CA ASN A 28 12.26 -7.20 3.00
C ASN A 28 11.71 -6.78 1.64
N THR A 29 10.88 -7.66 1.08
CA THR A 29 9.97 -7.36 -0.02
C THR A 29 8.58 -7.10 0.53
N GLY A 30 7.82 -6.20 -0.09
CA GLY A 30 6.48 -5.90 0.40
C GLY A 30 5.53 -5.41 -0.68
N ILE A 31 4.24 -5.47 -0.32
CA ILE A 31 3.15 -5.01 -1.15
C ILE A 31 2.19 -4.15 -0.32
N VAL A 32 1.94 -2.94 -0.82
CA VAL A 32 0.90 -2.05 -0.33
C VAL A 32 -0.23 -2.05 -1.33
N LYS A 33 -1.45 -2.42 -0.92
CA LYS A 33 -2.65 -2.39 -1.78
C LYS A 33 -3.63 -1.39 -1.23
N VAL A 34 -4.31 -0.65 -2.11
CA VAL A 34 -5.34 0.33 -1.73
C VAL A 34 -6.55 0.19 -2.63
N TRP A 35 -7.74 0.15 -2.05
CA TRP A 35 -9.01 0.10 -2.78
C TRP A 35 -10.14 0.75 -1.97
N LEU A 36 -11.27 0.99 -2.63
CA LEU A 36 -12.48 1.50 -1.98
C LEU A 36 -13.44 0.35 -1.68
N TYR A 37 -13.98 0.28 -0.46
CA TYR A 37 -14.99 -0.69 -0.07
C TYR A 37 -15.94 -0.06 0.97
N ASN A 38 -17.25 -0.11 0.73
CA ASN A 38 -18.28 0.47 1.60
C ASN A 38 -17.98 1.93 2.03
N ASP A 39 -17.62 2.78 1.07
CA ASP A 39 -17.24 4.19 1.28
C ASP A 39 -15.98 4.42 2.14
N GLU A 40 -15.28 3.35 2.55
CA GLU A 40 -13.98 3.41 3.22
C GLU A 40 -12.84 3.10 2.25
N ILE A 41 -11.72 3.77 2.43
CA ILE A 41 -10.49 3.48 1.70
C ILE A 41 -9.69 2.47 2.52
N ILE A 42 -9.57 1.25 2.01
CA ILE A 42 -8.82 0.18 2.67
C ILE A 42 -7.40 0.17 2.13
N LEU A 43 -6.43 0.06 3.03
CA LEU A 43 -5.03 -0.21 2.72
C LEU A 43 -4.58 -1.49 3.40
N THR A 44 -3.91 -2.38 2.67
CA THR A 44 -3.13 -3.47 3.28
C THR A 44 -1.66 -3.26 3.05
N TRP A 45 -0.85 -3.67 4.03
CA TRP A 45 0.60 -3.64 3.95
C TRP A 45 1.15 -4.98 4.43
N GLU A 46 1.57 -5.79 3.47
CA GLU A 46 2.22 -7.08 3.69
C GLU A 46 3.72 -6.91 3.41
N GLU A 47 4.57 -7.35 4.32
CA GLU A 47 6.03 -7.30 4.18
C GLU A 47 6.66 -8.57 4.75
N CYS A 48 7.62 -9.16 4.04
CA CYS A 48 8.36 -10.35 4.47
C CYS A 48 9.75 -10.42 3.80
N PRO A 49 10.67 -11.24 4.33
CA PRO A 49 11.93 -11.53 3.65
C PRO A 49 11.69 -12.13 2.27
N LYS A 50 12.61 -11.84 1.33
CA LYS A 50 12.48 -12.30 -0.05
C LYS A 50 12.39 -13.82 -0.15
N GLY A 51 11.40 -14.30 -0.89
CA GLY A 51 11.19 -15.73 -1.13
C GLY A 51 10.34 -16.42 -0.07
N LEU A 52 9.90 -15.71 0.96
CA LEU A 52 9.03 -16.22 2.02
C LEU A 52 7.58 -15.75 1.91
N GLN A 53 7.15 -15.27 0.73
CA GLN A 53 5.78 -14.75 0.52
C GLN A 53 4.66 -15.79 0.73
N TYR A 54 5.00 -17.07 0.86
CA TYR A 54 4.05 -18.16 1.13
C TYR A 54 4.11 -18.67 2.57
N ASP A 55 5.00 -18.11 3.38
CA ASP A 55 5.14 -18.42 4.80
C ASP A 55 4.68 -17.21 5.61
N GLU A 56 3.40 -17.18 5.95
CA GLU A 56 2.78 -16.11 6.73
C GLU A 56 3.49 -15.89 8.08
N SER A 57 4.12 -16.93 8.65
CA SER A 57 4.86 -16.79 9.91
C SER A 57 6.13 -15.94 9.81
N SER A 58 6.58 -15.67 8.58
CA SER A 58 7.76 -14.85 8.28
C SER A 58 7.46 -13.36 8.07
N TYR A 59 6.18 -12.97 8.11
CA TYR A 59 5.78 -11.60 7.80
C TYR A 59 6.24 -10.64 8.89
N SER A 60 7.00 -9.61 8.49
CA SER A 60 7.35 -8.47 9.35
C SER A 60 6.20 -7.46 9.45
N LYS A 61 5.35 -7.40 8.42
CA LYS A 61 4.10 -6.63 8.42
C LYS A 61 2.97 -7.46 7.83
N ASP A 62 1.83 -7.41 8.50
CA ASP A 62 0.53 -7.88 8.02
C ASP A 62 -0.52 -6.91 8.58
N GLU A 63 -0.57 -5.71 7.99
CA GLU A 63 -1.37 -4.61 8.50
C GLU A 63 -2.58 -4.33 7.60
N VAL A 64 -3.69 -3.94 8.23
CA VAL A 64 -4.90 -3.46 7.57
C VAL A 64 -5.29 -2.12 8.18
N HIS A 65 -5.47 -1.11 7.34
CA HIS A 65 -5.85 0.25 7.71
C HIS A 65 -7.09 0.67 6.93
N ASN A 66 -8.01 1.37 7.60
CA ASN A 66 -9.21 1.94 6.99
C ASN A 66 -9.17 3.46 7.16
N PHE A 67 -9.47 4.18 6.08
CA PHE A 67 -9.50 5.64 6.07
C PHE A 67 -10.87 6.14 5.60
N SER A 68 -11.39 7.15 6.29
CA SER A 68 -12.65 7.81 5.93
C SER A 68 -12.46 8.88 4.86
N SER A 69 -11.22 9.28 4.58
CA SER A 69 -10.91 10.30 3.58
C SER A 69 -9.54 10.09 2.93
N PHE A 70 -9.36 10.68 1.74
CA PHE A 70 -8.04 10.71 1.08
C PHE A 70 -7.01 11.56 1.84
N GLU A 71 -7.45 12.52 2.66
CA GLU A 71 -6.56 13.33 3.51
C GLU A 71 -5.94 12.48 4.63
N GLU A 72 -6.72 11.59 5.25
CA GLU A 72 -6.18 10.64 6.24
C GLU A 72 -5.17 9.68 5.59
N LEU A 73 -5.48 9.18 4.39
CA LEU A 73 -4.53 8.35 3.62
C LEU A 73 -3.26 9.13 3.25
N ASP A 74 -3.37 10.40 2.85
CA ASP A 74 -2.21 11.26 2.57
C ASP A 74 -1.30 11.39 3.78
N ASN A 75 -1.88 11.61 4.96
CA ASN A 75 -1.12 11.73 6.21
C ASN A 75 -0.37 10.41 6.51
N PHE A 76 -1.05 9.27 6.38
CA PHE A 76 -0.43 7.96 6.53
C PHE A 76 0.74 7.75 5.56
N PHE A 77 0.57 8.16 4.29
CA PHE A 77 1.64 8.08 3.29
C PHE A 77 2.83 8.97 3.62
N ASN A 78 2.59 10.19 4.11
CA ASN A 78 3.68 11.10 4.51
C ASN A 78 4.45 10.54 5.71
N ASP A 79 3.76 10.04 6.73
CA ASP A 79 4.38 9.49 7.95
C ASP A 79 5.22 8.24 7.66
N ASN A 80 4.85 7.46 6.64
CA ASN A 80 5.54 6.23 6.25
C ASN A 80 6.44 6.38 5.00
N SER A 81 6.64 7.62 4.52
CA SER A 81 7.43 7.89 3.30
C SER A 81 6.98 7.08 2.07
N ILE A 82 5.68 6.88 1.91
CA ILE A 82 5.07 6.17 0.78
C ILE A 82 4.70 7.20 -0.31
N PHE A 83 5.21 7.01 -1.51
CA PHE A 83 5.02 7.97 -2.60
C PHE A 83 4.03 7.46 -3.66
N TYR A 84 3.06 8.29 -4.05
CA TYR A 84 2.10 7.99 -5.12
C TYR A 84 2.76 7.52 -6.42
N ILE A 85 3.96 8.03 -6.74
CA ILE A 85 4.67 7.68 -7.97
C ILE A 85 4.94 6.18 -8.08
N ASN A 86 5.09 5.49 -6.95
CA ASN A 86 5.39 4.07 -6.87
C ASN A 86 4.17 3.17 -7.15
N PHE A 87 2.95 3.71 -7.03
CA PHE A 87 1.73 2.94 -7.26
C PHE A 87 1.44 2.71 -8.75
N LYS A 88 0.97 1.49 -9.01
CA LYS A 88 0.38 0.95 -10.23
C LYS A 88 -1.06 0.52 -9.96
N SER A 89 -1.79 0.15 -11.01
CA SER A 89 -3.22 -0.22 -10.97
C SER A 89 -3.51 -1.23 -12.06
#